data_AF-W6W8S5-F1
#
_entry.id   AF-W6W8S5-F1
#
_cell.length_a   1.000
_cell.length_b   1.000
_cell.length_c   1.000
_cell.angle_alpha   90.00
_cell.angle_beta   90.00
_cell.angle_gamma   90.00
#
_symmetry.space_group_name_H-M   'P 1'
#
loop_
_entity.id
_entity.type
_entity.pdbx_description
1 polymer ?
#
loop_
_entity_poly.entity_id
_entity_poly.type
_entity_poly.pdbx_seq_one_letter_code
_entity_poly.pdbx_strand_id
1 'polypeptide(L)'
;MIFQHLGDGNLHYCVKPRHRAPVADAIFSGVAALGGGISAEHGIGVEKAKYLRLVRSEAEMAAMRRLKAAFDPNHILNRNRVFELPV
;
A
#
# COMPACT_ATOMS: atom_id res chain seq x y z
N MET A 1 7.64 -19.11 2.29
CA MET A 1 6.69 -19.63 3.30
C MET A 1 5.38 -18.88 3.11
N ILE A 2 4.26 -19.57 3.02
CA ILE A 2 2.93 -18.97 2.85
C ILE A 2 2.04 -19.49 3.97
N PHE A 3 1.40 -18.58 4.70
CA PHE A 3 0.36 -18.87 5.68
C PHE A 3 -0.88 -18.05 5.36
N GLN A 4 -2.03 -18.44 5.90
CA GLN A 4 -3.31 -17.96 5.38
C GLN A 4 -4.38 -17.85 6.46
N HIS A 5 -5.17 -16.78 6.38
CA HIS A 5 -6.50 -16.70 6.94
C HIS A 5 -7.51 -17.00 5.81
N LEU A 6 -7.66 -18.27 5.45
CA LEU A 6 -8.42 -18.63 4.23
C LEU A 6 -9.89 -18.15 4.26
N GLY A 7 -10.47 -18.01 5.46
CA GLY A 7 -11.85 -17.56 5.64
C GLY A 7 -12.13 -16.14 5.15
N ASP A 8 -11.11 -15.27 5.07
CA ASP A 8 -11.25 -13.89 4.59
C ASP A 8 -10.38 -13.58 3.35
N GLY A 9 -9.62 -14.55 2.85
CA GLY A 9 -8.77 -14.42 1.67
C GLY A 9 -7.41 -13.75 1.93
N ASN A 10 -6.96 -13.59 3.18
CA ASN A 10 -5.71 -12.91 3.51
C ASN A 10 -4.45 -13.82 3.45
N LEU A 11 -3.67 -13.67 2.37
CA LEU A 11 -2.41 -14.40 2.13
C LEU A 11 -1.22 -13.72 2.84
N HIS A 12 -0.58 -14.42 3.76
CA HIS A 12 0.73 -14.05 4.31
C HIS A 12 1.82 -14.73 3.51
N TYR A 13 2.49 -13.99 2.64
CA TYR A 13 3.65 -14.48 1.89
C TYR A 13 4.95 -13.97 2.50
N CYS A 14 5.90 -14.88 2.75
CA CYS A 14 7.23 -14.55 3.24
C CYS A 14 8.29 -15.14 2.31
N VAL A 15 9.01 -14.25 1.62
CA VAL A 15 10.10 -14.58 0.69
C VAL A 15 11.36 -13.82 1.08
N LYS A 16 12.53 -14.44 0.92
CA LYS A 16 13.84 -13.82 1.15
C LYS A 16 14.64 -13.80 -0.17
N PRO A 17 14.31 -12.89 -1.11
CA PRO A 17 14.99 -12.84 -2.39
C PRO A 17 16.35 -12.14 -2.29
N ARG A 18 17.26 -12.44 -3.23
CA ARG A 18 18.52 -11.70 -3.40
C ARG A 18 18.28 -10.23 -3.73
N HIS A 19 17.24 -9.95 -4.53
CA HIS A 19 16.81 -8.60 -4.89
C HIS A 19 15.33 -8.40 -4.51
N ARG A 20 15.07 -7.51 -3.55
CA ARG A 20 13.73 -7.30 -3.01
C ARG A 20 12.78 -6.59 -3.96
N ALA A 21 13.24 -5.52 -4.61
CA ALA A 21 12.37 -4.63 -5.37
C ALA A 21 11.66 -5.33 -6.56
N PRO A 22 12.34 -6.10 -7.44
CA PRO A 22 11.68 -6.76 -8.56
C PRO A 22 10.63 -7.79 -8.11
N VAL A 23 10.92 -8.49 -7.01
CA VAL A 23 10.00 -9.47 -6.43
C VAL A 23 8.77 -8.78 -5.84
N ALA A 24 8.96 -7.69 -5.10
CA ALA A 24 7.85 -6.89 -4.58
C ALA A 24 6.99 -6.30 -5.72
N ASP A 25 7.61 -5.73 -6.75
CA ASP A 25 6.90 -5.16 -7.90
C ASP A 25 6.05 -6.21 -8.62
N ALA A 26 6.60 -7.41 -8.86
CA ALA A 26 5.87 -8.52 -9.46
C ALA A 26 4.68 -8.97 -8.60
N ILE A 27 4.87 -9.11 -7.28
CA ILE A 27 3.81 -9.56 -6.37
C ILE A 27 2.69 -8.53 -6.29
N PHE A 28 2.99 -7.26 -6.00
CA PHE A 28 1.97 -6.25 -5.82
C PHE A 28 1.21 -5.93 -7.11
N SER A 29 1.89 -5.92 -8.26
CA SER A 29 1.23 -5.72 -9.55
C SER A 29 0.35 -6.92 -9.91
N GLY A 30 0.82 -8.14 -9.65
CA GLY A 30 0.02 -9.36 -9.88
C GLY A 30 -1.23 -9.42 -9.02
N VAL A 31 -1.11 -9.12 -7.72
CA VAL A 31 -2.28 -9.09 -6.80
C VAL A 31 -3.29 -8.02 -7.24
N ALA A 32 -2.81 -6.83 -7.61
CA ALA A 32 -3.69 -5.75 -8.09
C ALA A 32 -4.40 -6.13 -9.40
N ALA A 33 -3.72 -6.78 -10.35
CA ALA A 33 -4.31 -7.24 -11.60
C ALA A 33 -5.43 -8.28 -11.40
N LEU A 34 -5.39 -9.03 -10.29
CA LEU A 34 -6.43 -9.98 -9.89
C LEU A 34 -7.57 -9.33 -9.08
N GLY A 35 -7.56 -8.00 -8.90
CA GLY A 35 -8.55 -7.29 -8.09
C GLY A 35 -8.34 -7.43 -6.57
N GLY A 36 -7.17 -7.92 -6.14
CA GLY A 36 -6.82 -8.08 -4.73
C GLY A 36 -6.26 -6.81 -4.09
N GLY A 37 -6.12 -6.83 -2.76
CA GLY A 37 -5.49 -5.75 -1.99
C GLY A 37 -4.00 -5.97 -1.75
N ILE A 38 -3.18 -4.92 -1.89
CA ILE A 38 -1.73 -4.98 -1.58
C ILE A 38 -1.42 -5.08 -0.07
N SER A 39 -2.42 -4.88 0.79
CA SER A 39 -2.32 -5.06 2.22
C SER A 39 -3.69 -5.35 2.81
N ALA A 40 -3.87 -6.53 3.40
CA ALA A 40 -5.09 -6.88 4.11
C ALA A 40 -5.13 -6.25 5.51
N GLU A 41 -4.04 -6.36 6.28
CA GLU A 41 -4.03 -6.02 7.72
C GLU A 41 -2.92 -5.01 8.12
N HIS A 42 -1.72 -5.10 7.54
CA HIS A 42 -0.54 -4.36 8.02
C HIS A 42 -0.44 -2.90 7.53
N GLY A 43 -1.48 -2.39 6.89
CA GLY A 43 -1.49 -1.05 6.31
C GLY A 43 -0.45 -0.80 5.21
N ILE A 44 -0.35 0.47 4.79
CA ILE A 44 0.45 0.90 3.64
C ILE A 44 1.89 1.21 4.04
N GLY A 45 2.08 2.22 4.90
CA GLY A 45 3.41 2.69 5.29
C GLY A 45 4.29 3.11 4.10
N VAL A 46 5.54 3.44 4.39
CA VAL A 46 6.50 3.87 3.34
C VAL A 46 6.71 2.77 2.32
N GLU A 47 6.72 1.50 2.78
CA GLU A 47 7.01 0.34 1.95
C GLU A 47 6.01 0.17 0.81
N LYS A 48 4.71 0.33 1.08
CA LYS A 48 3.65 0.06 0.10
C LYS A 48 3.08 1.33 -0.55
N ALA A 49 3.51 2.51 -0.12
CA ALA A 49 3.00 3.79 -0.62
C ALA A 49 3.03 3.88 -2.16
N LYS A 50 4.13 3.45 -2.78
CA LYS A 50 4.28 3.48 -4.24
C LYS A 50 3.31 2.56 -5.00
N TYR A 51 2.78 1.53 -4.35
CA TYR A 51 1.83 0.58 -4.96
C TYR A 51 0.37 0.94 -4.70
N LEU A 52 0.09 1.92 -3.82
CA LEU A 52 -1.28 2.23 -3.42
C LEU A 52 -2.18 2.61 -4.61
N ARG A 53 -1.60 3.29 -5.60
CA ARG A 53 -2.29 3.66 -6.86
C ARG A 53 -2.70 2.46 -7.72
N LEU A 54 -2.12 1.29 -7.50
CA LEU A 54 -2.52 0.06 -8.21
C LEU A 54 -3.90 -0.43 -7.75
N VAL A 55 -4.33 -0.07 -6.54
CA VAL A 55 -5.55 -0.60 -5.91
C VAL A 55 -6.50 0.49 -5.39
N ARG A 56 -6.21 1.76 -5.70
CA ARG A 56 -7.06 2.91 -5.35
C ARG A 56 -7.20 3.84 -6.53
N SER A 57 -8.42 4.27 -6.76
CA SER A 57 -8.74 5.28 -7.75
C SER A 57 -8.13 6.65 -7.39
N GLU A 58 -7.95 7.50 -8.39
CA GLU A 58 -7.51 8.88 -8.15
C GLU A 58 -8.51 9.67 -7.27
N ALA A 59 -9.80 9.33 -7.32
CA ALA A 59 -10.83 9.93 -6.47
C ALA A 59 -10.64 9.55 -4.99
N GLU A 60 -10.40 8.26 -4.69
CA GLU A 60 -10.06 7.80 -3.33
C GLU A 60 -8.76 8.45 -2.84
N MET A 61 -7.73 8.50 -3.68
CA MET A 61 -6.46 9.12 -3.35
C MET A 61 -6.61 10.63 -3.07
N ALA A 62 -7.45 11.33 -3.84
CA ALA A 62 -7.77 12.73 -3.59
C ALA A 62 -8.53 12.93 -2.28
N ALA A 63 -9.48 12.05 -1.95
CA ALA A 63 -10.20 12.08 -0.68
C ALA A 63 -9.24 11.90 0.51
N MET A 64 -8.33 10.91 0.45
CA MET A 64 -7.33 10.70 1.51
C MET A 64 -6.43 11.92 1.70
N ARG A 65 -5.98 12.56 0.61
CA ARG A 65 -5.17 13.80 0.67
C ARG A 65 -5.94 14.96 1.29
N ARG A 66 -7.22 15.13 0.97
CA ARG A 66 -8.08 16.17 1.58
C ARG A 66 -8.23 15.96 3.08
N LEU A 67 -8.47 14.73 3.52
CA LEU A 67 -8.53 14.40 4.95
C LEU A 67 -7.19 14.70 5.64
N LYS A 68 -6.07 14.33 5.00
CA LYS A 68 -4.73 14.64 5.54
C LYS A 68 -4.51 16.15 5.72
N ALA A 69 -4.89 16.96 4.73
CA ALA A 69 -4.75 18.41 4.83
C ALA A 69 -5.68 19.03 5.89
N ALA A 70 -6.88 18.48 6.09
CA ALA A 70 -7.81 18.95 7.10
C ALA A 70 -7.32 18.69 8.54
N PHE A 71 -6.73 17.51 8.79
CA PHE A 71 -6.25 17.14 10.13
C PHE A 71 -4.78 17.52 10.41
N ASP A 72 -3.96 17.67 9.37
CA ASP A 72 -2.54 18.03 9.49
C ASP A 72 -2.14 19.02 8.38
N PRO A 73 -2.61 20.28 8.49
CA PRO A 73 -2.37 21.32 7.48
C PRO A 73 -0.89 21.69 7.34
N ASN A 74 -0.09 21.50 8.40
CA ASN A 74 1.35 21.76 8.39
C ASN A 74 2.19 20.54 8.01
N HIS A 75 1.54 19.41 7.69
CA HIS A 75 2.18 18.17 7.24
C HIS A 75 3.27 17.63 8.19
N ILE A 76 3.10 17.81 9.51
CA ILE A 76 4.08 17.38 10.53
C ILE A 76 3.88 15.94 11.00
N LEU A 77 2.68 15.37 10.83
CA LEU A 77 2.35 14.03 11.29
C LEU A 77 2.69 12.98 10.23
N ASN A 78 3.81 12.25 10.41
CA ASN A 78 4.17 11.13 9.55
C ASN A 78 4.16 11.47 8.04
N ARG A 79 4.87 12.55 7.68
CA ARG A 79 4.99 13.03 6.30
C ARG A 79 5.44 11.90 5.36
N ASN A 80 4.84 11.83 4.17
CA ASN A 80 5.16 10.86 3.11
C ASN A 80 5.00 9.37 3.48
N ARG A 81 4.32 9.04 4.59
CA ARG A 81 4.17 7.65 5.03
C ARG A 81 3.13 6.85 4.24
N VAL A 82 2.16 7.47 3.58
CA VAL A 82 1.11 6.77 2.82
C VAL A 82 1.05 7.24 1.37
N PHE A 83 1.26 8.53 1.15
CA PHE A 83 1.40 9.16 -0.16
C PHE A 83 2.33 10.35 -0.03
N GLU A 84 3.00 10.71 -1.13
CA GLU A 84 3.80 11.92 -1.22
C GLU A 84 2.90 13.15 -1.07
N LEU A 85 3.35 14.07 -0.21
CA LEU A 85 2.72 15.36 0.00
C LEU A 85 3.46 16.44 -0.79
N PRO A 86 2.75 17.47 -1.28
CA PRO A 86 3.39 18.63 -1.89
C PRO A 86 4.47 19.20 -0.97
N VAL A 87 5.54 19.73 -1.58
CA VAL A 87 6.58 20.49 -0.89
C VAL A 87 6.01 21.80 -0.41
#